data_AF-A0A699W1T9-F1
#
_entry.id   AF-A0A699W1T9-F1
#
_cell.length_a   1.000
_cell.length_b   1.000
_cell.length_c   1.000
_cell.angle_alpha   90.00
_cell.angle_beta   90.00
_cell.angle_gamma   90.00
#
_symmetry.space_group_name_H-M   'P 1'
#
loop_
_entity.id
_entity.type
_entity.pdbx_description
1 polymer ?
#
loop_
_entity_poly.entity_id
_entity_poly.type
_entity_poly.pdbx_seq_one_letter_code
_entity_poly.pdbx_strand_id
1 'polypeptide(L)'
;MDFVTGLPRTPSGYDSIWVIVDRLIKSAHFLPKKKTDSIEKLAELYLKEIVYRHGVPVSVISDRDSLFTSRFWVSLQKALGTQLDLSTAYHPETDGWDKHLLLVEFSYNNSYHASIKAAPFEA
;
A
#
# COMPACT_ATOMS: atom_id res chain seq x y z
N MET A 1 5.50 -1.56 1.63
CA MET A 1 4.15 -1.27 2.11
C MET A 1 4.27 -0.32 3.27
N ASP A 2 3.44 0.71 3.27
CA ASP A 2 3.53 1.76 4.28
C ASP A 2 2.16 2.41 4.49
N PHE A 3 1.96 3.02 5.65
CA PHE A 3 0.76 3.80 5.93
C PHE A 3 1.10 5.28 6.02
N VAL A 4 0.46 6.08 5.16
CA VAL A 4 0.39 7.52 5.37
C VAL A 4 -0.78 7.77 6.30
N THR A 5 -0.50 8.22 7.53
CA THR A 5 -1.52 8.46 8.57
C THR A 5 -1.53 9.92 9.01
N GLY A 6 -2.52 10.34 9.80
CA GLY A 6 -2.61 11.72 10.28
C GLY A 6 -3.29 12.66 9.29
N LEU A 7 -3.89 12.09 8.24
CA LEU A 7 -4.52 12.87 7.19
C LEU A 7 -5.88 13.42 7.64
N PRO A 8 -6.32 14.57 7.09
CA PRO A 8 -7.68 15.06 7.31
C PRO A 8 -8.72 13.99 6.98
N ARG A 9 -9.69 13.83 7.89
CA ARG A 9 -10.71 12.79 7.77
C ARG A 9 -11.71 13.15 6.65
N THR A 10 -11.93 12.22 5.74
CA THR A 10 -12.87 12.38 4.63
C THR A 10 -14.32 12.27 5.10
N PRO A 11 -15.31 12.71 4.31
CA PRO A 11 -16.73 12.50 4.63
C PRO A 11 -17.11 11.02 4.83
N SER A 12 -16.42 10.11 4.15
CA SER A 12 -16.59 8.65 4.29
C SER A 12 -15.85 8.06 5.51
N GLY A 13 -15.09 8.92 6.21
CA GLY A 13 -14.39 8.62 7.45
C GLY A 13 -13.02 7.97 7.27
N TYR A 14 -12.42 8.05 6.08
CA TYR A 14 -11.03 7.64 5.86
C TYR A 14 -10.07 8.71 6.39
N ASP A 15 -8.96 8.30 6.97
CA ASP A 15 -7.97 9.19 7.62
C ASP A 15 -6.53 8.70 7.41
N SER A 16 -6.35 7.71 6.53
CA SER A 16 -5.06 7.13 6.21
C SER A 16 -5.07 6.53 4.80
N ILE A 17 -3.88 6.45 4.18
CA ILE A 17 -3.66 5.79 2.90
C ILE A 17 -2.72 4.62 3.13
N TRP A 18 -3.07 3.46 2.58
CA TRP A 18 -2.16 2.35 2.43
C TRP A 18 -1.45 2.41 1.09
N VAL A 19 -0.14 2.59 1.14
CA VAL A 19 0.73 2.68 -0.03
C VAL A 19 1.40 1.34 -0.27
N ILE A 20 1.19 0.78 -1.46
CA ILE A 20 1.80 -0.47 -1.90
C ILE A 20 2.49 -0.20 -3.24
N VAL A 21 3.80 -0.41 -3.29
CA VAL A 21 4.61 -0.14 -4.48
C VAL A 21 5.30 -1.43 -4.91
N ASP A 22 5.11 -1.82 -6.17
CA ASP A 22 5.90 -2.86 -6.82
C ASP A 22 7.30 -2.30 -7.07
N ARG A 23 8.33 -2.94 -6.52
CA ARG A 23 9.70 -2.45 -6.62
C ARG A 23 10.36 -2.72 -7.98
N LEU A 24 9.84 -3.66 -8.75
CA LEU A 24 10.35 -4.03 -10.08
C LEU A 24 9.82 -3.07 -11.13
N ILE A 25 8.50 -3.04 -11.33
CA ILE A 25 7.86 -2.23 -12.38
C ILE A 25 7.48 -0.82 -11.89
N LYS A 26 7.71 -0.53 -10.61
CA LYS A 26 7.45 0.78 -9.98
C LYS A 26 5.98 1.21 -10.04
N SER A 27 5.04 0.29 -10.23
CA SER A 27 3.62 0.59 -10.11
C SER A 27 3.25 0.77 -8.64
N ALA A 28 2.39 1.73 -8.33
CA ALA A 28 1.87 1.93 -6.98
C ALA A 28 0.34 1.80 -6.93
N HIS A 29 -0.14 1.34 -5.78
CA HIS A 29 -1.54 1.36 -5.35
C HIS A 29 -1.68 2.26 -4.13
N PHE A 30 -2.66 3.16 -4.16
CA PHE A 30 -2.96 4.07 -3.06
C PHE A 30 -4.37 3.80 -2.52
N LEU A 31 -4.46 2.97 -1.49
CA LEU A 31 -5.74 2.46 -1.01
C LEU A 31 -6.22 3.26 0.22
N PRO A 32 -7.38 3.93 0.17
CA PRO A 32 -7.91 4.63 1.34
C PRO A 32 -8.28 3.64 2.45
N LYS A 33 -7.90 3.94 3.68
CA LYS A 33 -8.27 3.16 4.87
C LYS A 33 -8.58 4.07 6.07
N LYS A 34 -9.20 3.48 7.09
CA LYS A 34 -9.39 4.11 8.40
C LYS A 34 -8.29 3.59 9.32
N LYS A 35 -7.70 4.44 10.16
CA LYS A 35 -6.71 4.03 11.17
C LYS A 35 -7.28 2.95 12.10
N THR A 36 -8.59 2.97 12.32
CA THR A 36 -9.33 1.99 13.13
C THR A 36 -9.79 0.75 12.37
N ASP A 37 -9.46 0.61 11.08
CA ASP A 37 -9.81 -0.62 10.34
C ASP A 37 -9.13 -1.82 11.00
N SER A 38 -9.87 -2.91 11.15
CA SER A 38 -9.34 -4.15 11.71
C SER A 38 -8.37 -4.84 10.74
N ILE A 39 -7.58 -5.78 11.26
CA ILE A 39 -6.62 -6.51 10.44
C ILE A 39 -7.30 -7.40 9.40
N GLU A 40 -8.50 -7.89 9.68
CA GLU A 40 -9.31 -8.69 8.75
C GLU A 40 -9.71 -7.87 7.53
N LYS A 41 -10.15 -6.63 7.75
CA LYS A 41 -10.50 -5.71 6.66
C LYS A 41 -9.27 -5.29 5.86
N LEU A 42 -8.13 -5.11 6.52
CA LEU A 42 -6.86 -4.88 5.85
C LEU A 42 -6.49 -6.07 4.95
N ALA A 43 -6.64 -7.30 5.44
CA ALA A 43 -6.35 -8.51 4.69
C ALA A 43 -7.28 -8.73 3.50
N GLU A 44 -8.58 -8.46 3.66
CA GLU A 44 -9.54 -8.50 2.56
C GLU A 44 -9.15 -7.53 1.45
N LEU A 45 -8.81 -6.28 1.82
CA LEU A 45 -8.37 -5.27 0.88
C LEU A 45 -7.07 -5.67 0.17
N TYR A 46 -6.11 -6.25 0.89
CA TYR A 46 -4.87 -6.76 0.31
C TYR A 46 -5.10 -7.90 -0.70
N LEU A 47 -5.92 -8.88 -0.32
CA LEU A 47 -6.23 -10.00 -1.19
C LEU A 47 -6.94 -9.53 -2.46
N LYS A 48 -7.89 -8.60 -2.33
CA LYS A 48 -8.67 -8.07 -3.44
C LYS A 48 -7.85 -7.18 -4.38
N GLU A 49 -7.06 -6.25 -3.84
CA GLU A 49 -6.41 -5.23 -4.66
C GLU A 49 -5.01 -5.65 -5.11
N ILE A 50 -4.33 -6.51 -4.36
CA ILE A 50 -2.98 -6.97 -4.71
C ILE A 50 -2.99 -8.40 -5.21
N VAL A 51 -3.38 -9.36 -4.37
CA VAL A 51 -3.22 -10.78 -4.71
C VAL A 51 -4.09 -11.20 -5.89
N TYR A 52 -5.35 -10.77 -5.91
CA TYR A 52 -6.27 -11.09 -6.99
C TYR A 52 -5.88 -10.43 -8.32
N ARG A 53 -5.40 -9.19 -8.30
CA ARG A 53 -5.07 -8.42 -9.51
C ARG A 53 -3.69 -8.75 -10.08
N HIS A 54 -2.72 -9.04 -9.22
CA HIS A 54 -1.30 -9.12 -9.59
C HIS A 54 -0.65 -10.47 -9.24
N GLY A 55 -1.37 -11.35 -8.54
CA GLY A 55 -0.83 -12.58 -7.98
C GLY A 55 -0.18 -12.37 -6.61
N VAL A 56 0.29 -13.48 -6.03
CA VAL A 56 0.95 -13.46 -4.71
C VAL A 56 2.36 -12.89 -4.85
N PRO A 57 2.72 -11.81 -4.13
CA PRO A 57 4.08 -11.30 -4.14
C PRO A 57 5.07 -12.31 -3.57
N VAL A 58 6.25 -12.43 -4.17
CA VAL A 58 7.33 -13.29 -3.64
C VAL A 58 7.86 -12.75 -2.30
N SER A 59 7.97 -11.43 -2.17
CA SER A 59 8.45 -10.77 -0.97
C SER A 59 7.76 -9.42 -0.75
N VAL A 60 7.55 -9.05 0.50
CA VAL A 60 7.01 -7.77 0.95
C VAL A 60 7.96 -7.14 1.95
N ILE A 61 8.27 -5.87 1.74
CA ILE A 61 8.91 -5.03 2.76
C ILE A 61 7.84 -4.10 3.30
N SER A 62 7.56 -4.15 4.61
CA SER A 62 6.65 -3.22 5.27
C SER A 62 7.37 -2.39 6.32
N ASP A 63 6.78 -1.28 6.76
CA ASP A 63 7.24 -0.60 7.96
C ASP A 63 6.88 -1.42 9.22
N ARG A 64 7.15 -0.85 10.41
CA ARG A 64 6.94 -1.51 11.71
C ARG A 64 5.57 -1.24 12.32
N ASP A 65 4.58 -0.85 11.52
CA ASP A 65 3.22 -0.67 12.02
C ASP A 65 2.71 -1.95 12.72
N SER A 66 1.95 -1.76 13.79
CA SER A 66 1.35 -2.83 14.59
C SER A 66 0.52 -3.81 13.76
N LEU A 67 -0.08 -3.36 12.66
CA LEU A 67 -0.87 -4.22 11.76
C LEU A 67 0.04 -5.19 10.99
N PHE A 68 1.19 -4.73 10.49
CA PHE A 68 2.13 -5.58 9.75
C PHE A 68 2.96 -6.49 10.65
N THR A 69 3.15 -6.11 11.90
CA THR A 69 3.80 -6.94 12.93
C THR A 69 2.83 -7.88 13.65
N SER A 70 1.53 -7.77 13.37
CA SER A 70 0.51 -8.62 13.99
C SER A 70 0.70 -10.10 13.63
N ARG A 71 0.39 -11.00 14.57
CA ARG A 71 0.47 -12.44 14.35
C ARG A 71 -0.37 -12.90 13.16
N PHE A 72 -1.53 -12.29 12.97
CA PHE A 72 -2.42 -12.59 11.86
C PHE A 72 -1.75 -12.25 10.53
N TRP A 73 -1.21 -11.04 10.37
CA TRP A 73 -0.58 -10.61 9.12
C TRP A 73 0.64 -11.45 8.76
N VAL A 74 1.52 -11.69 9.75
CA VAL A 74 2.69 -12.56 9.57
C VAL A 74 2.27 -13.97 9.14
N SER A 75 1.21 -14.52 9.75
CA SER A 75 0.69 -15.84 9.39
C SER A 75 0.06 -15.87 8.00
N LEU A 76 -0.67 -14.82 7.62
CA LEU A 76 -1.25 -14.68 6.29
C LEU A 76 -0.16 -14.66 5.21
N GLN A 77 0.87 -13.82 5.37
CA GLN A 77 1.99 -13.76 4.41
C GLN A 77 2.69 -15.11 4.29
N LYS A 78 2.96 -15.76 5.43
CA LYS A 78 3.54 -17.11 5.45
C LYS A 78 2.66 -18.15 4.75
N ALA A 79 1.35 -18.11 4.95
CA ALA A 79 0.41 -19.03 4.31
C ALA A 79 0.32 -18.82 2.79
N LEU A 80 0.49 -17.58 2.33
CA LEU A 80 0.59 -17.26 0.91
C LEU A 80 1.95 -17.65 0.30
N GLY A 81 2.95 -17.95 1.12
CA GLY A 81 4.33 -18.22 0.67
C GLY A 81 5.16 -16.96 0.44
N THR A 82 4.70 -15.81 0.93
CA THR A 82 5.37 -14.52 0.81
C THR A 82 6.40 -14.34 1.92
N GLN A 83 7.62 -13.92 1.57
CA GLN A 83 8.60 -13.46 2.55
C GLN A 83 8.25 -12.05 3.05
N LEU A 84 8.19 -11.83 4.36
CA LEU A 84 7.92 -10.53 4.97
C LEU A 84 9.15 -9.98 5.69
N ASP A 85 9.65 -8.83 5.25
CA ASP A 85 10.76 -8.09 5.87
C ASP A 85 10.27 -6.73 6.39
N LEU A 86 10.87 -6.23 7.48
CA LEU A 86 10.49 -4.96 8.11
C LEU A 86 11.56 -3.87 7.88
N SER A 87 11.14 -2.70 7.40
CA SER A 87 11.99 -1.51 7.23
C SER A 87 12.08 -0.67 8.51
N THR A 88 12.88 0.40 8.47
CA THR A 88 12.89 1.48 9.47
C THR A 88 11.89 2.57 9.05
N ALA A 89 10.98 2.96 9.94
CA ALA A 89 9.85 3.84 9.65
C ALA A 89 10.24 5.26 9.20
N TYR A 90 9.43 5.87 8.33
CA TYR A 90 9.47 7.29 7.96
C TYR A 90 8.04 7.79 7.71
N HIS A 91 7.63 8.91 8.34
CA HIS A 91 6.25 9.45 8.26
C HIS A 91 6.24 10.88 7.68
N PRO A 92 5.78 11.08 6.44
CA PRO A 92 5.41 12.40 5.93
C PRO A 92 3.88 12.65 6.02
N GLU A 93 3.48 13.87 6.40
CA GLU A 93 2.08 14.35 6.43
C GLU A 93 1.74 15.17 5.18
N THR A 94 0.48 15.12 4.71
CA THR A 94 -0.02 16.00 3.63
C THR A 94 -1.54 16.24 3.74
N ASP A 95 -2.00 17.46 3.46
CA ASP A 95 -3.41 17.86 3.55
C ASP A 95 -4.15 17.74 2.19
N GLY A 96 -5.45 17.40 2.23
CA GLY A 96 -6.34 17.45 1.05
C GLY A 96 -6.26 16.27 0.06
N TRP A 97 -6.04 15.06 0.56
CA TRP A 97 -5.63 13.88 -0.23
C TRP A 97 -6.74 13.08 -0.93
N ASP A 98 -7.98 13.09 -0.42
CA ASP A 98 -8.97 12.05 -0.71
C ASP A 98 -9.60 12.13 -2.09
N LYS A 99 -9.86 13.35 -2.59
CA LYS A 99 -10.49 13.58 -3.90
C LYS A 99 -9.61 13.18 -5.07
N HIS A 100 -8.31 13.05 -4.85
CA HIS A 100 -7.33 12.87 -5.92
C HIS A 100 -6.58 11.56 -5.84
N LEU A 101 -6.90 10.63 -4.92
CA LEU A 101 -6.19 9.34 -4.82
C LEU A 101 -6.06 8.60 -6.17
N LEU A 102 -7.17 8.44 -6.88
CA LEU A 102 -7.16 7.79 -8.20
C LEU A 102 -6.34 8.58 -9.21
N LEU A 103 -6.36 9.91 -9.13
CA LEU A 103 -5.55 10.78 -9.99
C LEU A 103 -4.06 10.76 -9.60
N VAL A 104 -3.73 10.58 -8.32
CA VAL A 104 -2.36 10.43 -7.81
C VAL A 104 -1.81 9.10 -8.29
N GLU A 105 -2.58 8.02 -8.13
CA GLU A 105 -2.21 6.70 -8.65
C GLU A 105 -2.04 6.74 -10.18
N PHE A 106 -3.00 7.31 -10.90
CA PHE A 106 -2.91 7.50 -12.33
C PHE A 106 -1.68 8.31 -12.72
N SER A 107 -1.47 9.48 -12.10
CA SER A 107 -0.33 10.35 -12.42
C SER A 107 0.99 9.68 -12.12
N TYR A 108 1.10 8.97 -10.99
CA TYR A 108 2.31 8.23 -10.61
C TYR A 108 2.61 7.11 -11.60
N ASN A 109 1.63 6.26 -11.89
CA ASN A 109 1.81 5.11 -12.78
C ASN A 109 1.99 5.51 -14.26
N ASN A 110 1.58 6.71 -14.67
CA ASN A 110 1.77 7.26 -16.02
C ASN A 110 2.99 8.20 -16.15
N SER A 111 3.69 8.50 -15.06
CA SER A 111 4.87 9.36 -15.10
C SER A 111 6.13 8.59 -15.45
N TYR A 112 7.06 9.24 -16.15
CA TYR A 112 8.34 8.64 -16.49
C TYR A 112 9.20 8.39 -15.25
N HIS A 113 9.58 7.13 -15.04
CA HIS A 113 10.44 6.72 -13.93
C HIS A 113 11.85 6.39 -14.43
N ALA A 114 12.82 7.27 -14.13
CA ALA A 114 14.21 7.12 -14.56
C ALA A 114 14.83 5.76 -14.19
N SER A 115 14.42 5.16 -13.07
CA SER A 115 14.92 3.86 -12.62
C SER A 115 14.55 2.67 -13.53
N ILE A 116 13.44 2.78 -14.28
CA ILE A 116 12.97 1.77 -15.23
C ILE A 116 13.00 2.26 -16.69
N LYS A 117 13.36 3.54 -16.90
CA LYS A 117 13.42 4.22 -18.20
C LYS A 117 12.12 4.21 -19.00
N ALA A 118 10.99 4.06 -18.33
CA ALA A 118 9.64 4.03 -18.89
C ALA A 118 8.65 4.55 -17.83
N ALA A 119 7.38 4.69 -18.21
CA ALA A 119 6.33 4.84 -17.21
C ALA A 119 5.92 3.45 -16.67
N PRO A 120 5.57 3.32 -15.38
CA PRO A 120 5.18 2.03 -14.80
C PRO A 120 4.06 1.28 -15.54
N PHE A 121 3.11 1.99 -16.16
CA PHE A 121 2.04 1.35 -16.93
C PHE A 121 2.50 0.68 -18.24
N GLU A 122 3.70 1.02 -18.72
CA GLU A 122 4.28 0.50 -19.98
C GLU A 122 5.13 -0.76 -19.75
N ALA A 123 5.36 -1.14 -18.48
CA ALA A 123 6.30 -2.18 -18.07
C ALA A 123 5.68 -3.58 -17.96
#